data_AF-A0A6A5QD25-F1
#
_entry.id   AF-A0A6A5QD25-F1
#
_cell.length_a   1.000
_cell.length_b   1.000
_cell.length_c   1.000
_cell.angle_alpha   90.00
_cell.angle_beta   90.00
_cell.angle_gamma   90.00
#
_symmetry.space_group_name_H-M   'P 1'
#
loop_
_entity.id
_entity.type
_entity.pdbx_description
1 polymer ?
#
loop_
_entity_poly.entity_id
_entity_poly.type
_entity_poly.pdbx_seq_one_letter_code
_entity_poly.pdbx_strand_id
1 'polypeptide(L)'
;MSDQEPSRLELEIELVIAMYPEQVDYNAKTRVLNFTQRGATVQLRLPESYPESGLPDVIAARDAGKSDVRARTKAAVKQLGLVGGEEALDAIIAAFQQLLESTLTKRKLALSPTTLSGITKPGYPGIMIFSGPSLAVTNHVNTLKAENWQAFQVRYEEDKLWEFAHGKGVKEVETMAEVVKGLELESAKEEFLKAVGIK
;
A
#
# COMPACT_ATOMS: atom_id res chain seq x y z
N MET A 1 -45.09 -22.90 4.33
CA MET A 1 -43.70 -22.69 3.85
C MET A 1 -43.06 -21.83 4.91
N SER A 2 -42.04 -22.35 5.59
CA SER A 2 -41.40 -21.63 6.70
C SER A 2 -40.56 -20.50 6.12
N ASP A 3 -41.01 -19.25 6.33
CA ASP A 3 -40.17 -18.07 6.21
C ASP A 3 -39.05 -18.19 7.26
N GLN A 4 -37.92 -18.79 6.88
CA GLN A 4 -36.72 -18.72 7.71
C GLN A 4 -36.20 -17.30 7.58
N GLU A 5 -36.12 -16.59 8.70
CA GLU A 5 -35.46 -15.30 8.76
C GLU A 5 -34.03 -15.45 8.22
N PRO A 6 -33.56 -14.50 7.38
CA PRO A 6 -32.22 -14.54 6.83
C PRO A 6 -31.20 -14.56 7.97
N SER A 7 -30.19 -15.41 7.82
CA SER A 7 -29.09 -15.48 8.79
C SER A 7 -28.36 -14.14 8.89
N ARG A 8 -27.70 -13.89 10.02
CA ARG A 8 -26.89 -12.67 10.21
C ARG A 8 -25.88 -12.46 9.08
N LEU A 9 -25.26 -13.55 8.63
CA LEU A 9 -24.33 -13.54 7.51
C LEU A 9 -25.00 -13.07 6.21
N GLU A 10 -26.20 -13.58 5.88
CA GLU A 10 -26.90 -13.18 4.66
C GLU A 10 -27.26 -11.69 4.69
N LEU A 11 -27.74 -11.19 5.83
CA LEU A 11 -28.03 -9.77 6.03
C LEU A 11 -26.79 -8.89 5.86
N GLU A 12 -25.66 -9.25 6.48
CA GLU A 12 -24.42 -8.49 6.34
C GLU A 12 -23.92 -8.48 4.88
N ILE A 13 -23.95 -9.63 4.20
CA ILE A 13 -23.55 -9.74 2.79
C ILE A 13 -24.42 -8.85 1.90
N GLU A 14 -25.74 -8.86 2.10
CA GLU A 14 -26.67 -7.99 1.36
C GLU A 14 -26.39 -6.51 1.61
N LEU A 15 -26.16 -6.12 2.86
CA LEU A 15 -25.81 -4.74 3.24
C LEU A 15 -24.49 -4.32 2.60
N VAL A 16 -23.46 -5.16 2.65
CA VAL A 16 -22.15 -4.86 2.07
C VAL A 16 -22.23 -4.74 0.54
N ILE A 17 -22.99 -5.59 -0.14
CA ILE A 17 -23.22 -5.48 -1.58
C ILE A 17 -23.98 -4.18 -1.91
N ALA A 18 -24.95 -3.79 -1.09
CA ALA A 18 -25.69 -2.54 -1.27
C ALA A 18 -24.81 -1.29 -1.03
N MET A 19 -23.89 -1.34 -0.06
CA MET A 19 -22.94 -0.26 0.23
C MET A 19 -21.85 -0.12 -0.84
N TYR A 20 -21.44 -1.24 -1.45
CA TYR A 20 -20.37 -1.29 -2.44
C TYR A 20 -20.85 -1.98 -3.73
N PRO A 21 -21.82 -1.38 -4.43
CA PRO A 21 -22.38 -1.98 -5.64
C PRO A 21 -21.29 -2.17 -6.68
N GLU A 22 -21.34 -3.31 -7.38
CA GLU A 22 -20.39 -3.72 -8.43
C GLU A 22 -18.93 -3.95 -7.98
N GLN A 23 -18.60 -3.61 -6.73
CA GLN A 23 -17.27 -3.76 -6.17
C GLN A 23 -17.13 -5.04 -5.36
N VAL A 24 -18.24 -5.59 -4.87
CA VAL A 24 -18.30 -6.79 -4.04
C VAL A 24 -18.91 -7.96 -4.80
N ASP A 25 -18.27 -9.12 -4.67
CA ASP A 25 -18.77 -10.42 -5.11
C ASP A 25 -18.58 -11.45 -4.00
N TYR A 26 -19.62 -12.19 -3.64
CA TYR A 26 -19.56 -13.22 -2.59
C TYR A 26 -19.94 -14.60 -3.14
N ASN A 27 -19.09 -15.59 -2.86
CA ASN A 27 -19.34 -16.98 -3.20
C ASN A 27 -19.70 -17.78 -1.94
N ALA A 28 -20.98 -18.10 -1.79
CA ALA A 28 -21.49 -18.86 -0.64
C ALA A 28 -20.89 -20.27 -0.50
N LYS A 29 -20.50 -20.92 -1.61
CA LYS A 29 -19.93 -22.28 -1.57
C LYS A 29 -18.51 -22.28 -1.01
N THR A 30 -17.72 -21.27 -1.36
CA THR A 30 -16.32 -21.16 -0.90
C THR A 30 -16.17 -20.26 0.32
N ARG A 31 -17.24 -19.56 0.71
CA ARG A 31 -17.26 -18.51 1.76
C ARG A 31 -16.18 -17.46 1.50
N VAL A 32 -16.04 -17.03 0.25
CA VAL A 32 -15.07 -16.01 -0.16
C VAL A 32 -15.80 -14.76 -0.62
N LEU A 33 -15.46 -13.62 -0.03
CA LEU A 33 -15.84 -12.29 -0.48
C LEU A 33 -14.67 -11.65 -1.24
N ASN A 34 -14.94 -11.20 -2.45
CA ASN A 34 -14.02 -10.42 -3.28
C ASN A 34 -14.46 -8.96 -3.24
N PHE A 35 -13.53 -8.05 -2.99
CA PHE A 35 -13.72 -6.61 -3.13
C PHE A 35 -12.72 -6.04 -4.14
N THR A 36 -13.19 -5.21 -5.06
CA THR A 36 -12.37 -4.56 -6.09
C THR A 36 -12.65 -3.06 -6.15
N GLN A 37 -11.61 -2.24 -6.15
CA GLN A 37 -11.74 -0.79 -6.30
C GLN A 37 -10.53 -0.20 -7.02
N ARG A 38 -10.76 0.56 -8.10
CA ARG A 38 -9.73 1.30 -8.86
C ARG A 38 -8.50 0.43 -9.21
N GLY A 39 -8.73 -0.83 -9.59
CA GLY A 39 -7.69 -1.79 -9.99
C GLY A 39 -6.97 -2.51 -8.84
N ALA A 40 -7.24 -2.12 -7.59
CA ALA A 40 -6.85 -2.83 -6.37
C ALA A 40 -7.90 -3.88 -5.97
N THR A 41 -7.47 -4.95 -5.32
CA THR A 41 -8.34 -6.06 -4.90
C THR A 41 -8.01 -6.57 -3.52
N VAL A 42 -9.01 -7.05 -2.78
CA VAL A 42 -8.85 -7.84 -1.55
C VAL A 42 -9.83 -9.02 -1.56
N GLN A 43 -9.39 -10.16 -1.05
CA GLN A 43 -10.20 -11.37 -0.89
C GLN A 43 -10.22 -11.80 0.57
N LEU A 44 -11.41 -11.97 1.10
CA LEU A 44 -11.68 -12.38 2.47
C LEU A 44 -12.27 -13.78 2.46
N ARG A 45 -11.70 -14.69 3.25
CA ARG A 45 -12.29 -16.00 3.53
C ARG A 45 -13.01 -15.94 4.87
N LEU A 46 -14.30 -16.21 4.87
CA LEU A 46 -15.14 -16.23 6.06
C LEU A 46 -15.13 -17.65 6.64
N PRO A 47 -14.68 -17.86 7.90
CA PRO A 47 -14.78 -19.17 8.54
C PRO A 47 -16.26 -19.56 8.73
N GLU A 48 -16.54 -20.85 8.91
CA GLU A 48 -17.91 -21.35 9.11
C GLU A 48 -18.61 -20.71 10.31
N SER A 49 -17.84 -20.34 11.34
CA SER A 49 -18.32 -19.73 12.58
C SER A 49 -18.46 -18.21 12.53
N TYR A 50 -18.36 -17.59 11.36
CA TYR A 50 -18.59 -16.15 11.17
C TYR A 50 -20.07 -15.87 10.82
N PRO A 51 -20.70 -14.85 11.42
CA PRO A 51 -20.13 -13.81 12.32
C PRO A 51 -20.09 -14.14 13.82
N GLU A 52 -20.51 -15.32 14.24
CA GLU A 52 -20.76 -15.64 15.66
C GLU A 52 -19.50 -15.66 16.54
N SER A 53 -18.38 -16.17 16.03
CA SER A 53 -17.12 -16.27 16.79
C SER A 53 -15.86 -16.24 15.93
N GLY A 54 -15.95 -16.66 14.67
CA GLY A 54 -14.83 -16.56 13.72
C GLY A 54 -14.65 -15.13 13.21
N LEU A 55 -13.50 -14.84 12.60
CA LEU A 55 -13.24 -13.58 11.90
C LEU A 55 -12.80 -13.86 10.45
N PRO A 56 -13.10 -12.98 9.48
CA PRO A 56 -12.63 -13.14 8.11
C PRO A 56 -11.10 -13.06 8.02
N ASP A 57 -10.48 -13.92 7.23
CA ASP A 57 -9.03 -13.85 6.94
C ASP A 57 -8.75 -13.28 5.55
N VAL A 58 -7.72 -12.44 5.45
CA VAL A 58 -7.25 -11.87 4.17
C VAL A 58 -6.41 -12.92 3.44
N ILE A 59 -6.96 -13.53 2.39
CA ILE A 59 -6.26 -14.57 1.61
C ILE A 59 -5.50 -14.00 0.39
N ALA A 60 -5.99 -12.90 -0.18
CA ALA A 60 -5.38 -12.16 -1.28
C ALA A 60 -5.58 -10.65 -1.08
N ALA A 61 -4.58 -9.83 -1.43
CA ALA A 61 -4.72 -8.38 -1.47
C ALA A 61 -3.65 -7.77 -2.40
N ARG A 62 -4.08 -6.93 -3.34
CA ARG A 62 -3.21 -6.24 -4.29
C ARG A 62 -3.60 -4.77 -4.41
N ASP A 63 -2.62 -3.89 -4.56
CA ASP A 63 -2.89 -2.50 -4.91
C ASP A 63 -3.13 -2.32 -6.43
N ALA A 64 -3.40 -1.09 -6.87
CA ALA A 64 -3.61 -0.77 -8.28
C ALA A 64 -2.40 -1.11 -9.17
N GLY A 65 -1.18 -1.05 -8.62
CA GLY A 65 0.07 -1.44 -9.27
C GLY A 65 0.37 -2.95 -9.16
N LYS A 66 -0.61 -3.77 -8.79
CA LYS A 66 -0.52 -5.23 -8.65
C LYS A 66 0.48 -5.71 -7.59
N SER A 67 0.99 -4.80 -6.76
CA SER A 67 1.86 -5.16 -5.64
C SER A 67 1.07 -5.91 -4.57
N ASP A 68 1.63 -6.99 -4.04
CA ASP A 68 1.03 -7.73 -2.92
C ASP A 68 1.05 -6.86 -1.65
N VAL A 69 -0.13 -6.60 -1.09
CA VAL A 69 -0.31 -5.79 0.13
C VAL A 69 -0.94 -6.59 1.27
N ARG A 70 -1.04 -7.93 1.16
CA ARG A 70 -1.69 -8.80 2.15
C ARG A 70 -1.20 -8.57 3.57
N ALA A 71 0.11 -8.55 3.78
CA ALA A 71 0.70 -8.39 5.11
C ALA A 71 0.28 -7.05 5.75
N ARG A 72 0.24 -5.98 4.95
CA ARG A 72 -0.19 -4.64 5.40
C ARG A 72 -1.68 -4.60 5.67
N THR A 73 -2.50 -5.22 4.81
CA THR A 73 -3.94 -5.34 5.04
C THR A 73 -4.22 -6.14 6.32
N LYS A 74 -3.56 -7.28 6.54
CA LYS A 74 -3.69 -8.07 7.79
C LYS A 74 -3.30 -7.26 9.03
N ALA A 75 -2.23 -6.47 8.95
CA ALA A 75 -1.82 -5.59 10.04
C ALA A 75 -2.87 -4.51 10.32
N ALA A 76 -3.44 -3.88 9.28
CA ALA A 76 -4.50 -2.90 9.43
C ALA A 76 -5.78 -3.51 10.04
N VAL A 77 -6.19 -4.70 9.57
CA VAL A 77 -7.33 -5.43 10.14
C VAL A 77 -7.09 -5.77 11.61
N LYS A 78 -5.88 -6.19 11.98
CA LYS A 78 -5.53 -6.46 13.39
C LYS A 78 -5.65 -5.21 14.27
N GLN A 79 -5.37 -4.03 13.73
CA GLN A 79 -5.50 -2.76 14.46
C GLN A 79 -6.94 -2.34 14.71
N LEU A 80 -7.90 -2.88 13.96
CA LEU A 80 -9.33 -2.66 14.22
C LEU A 80 -9.80 -3.26 15.55
N GLY A 81 -9.07 -4.25 16.10
CA GLY A 81 -9.42 -4.87 17.37
C GLY A 81 -10.71 -5.69 17.34
N LEU A 82 -11.08 -6.21 16.15
CA LEU A 82 -12.29 -7.00 15.94
C LEU A 82 -12.36 -8.21 16.87
N VAL A 83 -13.54 -8.46 17.41
CA VAL A 83 -13.84 -9.60 18.26
C VAL A 83 -14.94 -10.46 17.64
N GLY A 84 -14.94 -11.76 17.96
CA GLY A 84 -15.99 -12.66 17.48
C GLY A 84 -17.36 -12.25 18.00
N GLY A 85 -18.39 -12.38 17.17
CA GLY A 85 -19.77 -11.99 17.47
C GLY A 85 -20.22 -10.74 16.70
N GLU A 86 -19.29 -9.98 16.12
CA GLU A 86 -19.53 -8.75 15.38
C GLU A 86 -19.45 -8.95 13.86
N GLU A 87 -20.28 -8.21 13.14
CA GLU A 87 -20.18 -8.00 11.68
C GLU A 87 -18.98 -7.07 11.43
N ALA A 88 -18.18 -7.37 10.40
CA ALA A 88 -16.83 -6.83 10.26
C ALA A 88 -16.38 -6.63 8.81
N LEU A 89 -17.19 -7.05 7.83
CA LEU A 89 -16.82 -6.99 6.42
C LEU A 89 -16.62 -5.54 5.96
N ASP A 90 -17.50 -4.62 6.38
CA ASP A 90 -17.41 -3.20 6.03
C ASP A 90 -16.16 -2.53 6.63
N ALA A 91 -15.84 -2.83 7.88
CA ALA A 91 -14.69 -2.29 8.60
C ALA A 91 -13.37 -2.79 7.97
N ILE A 92 -13.33 -4.06 7.57
CA ILE A 92 -12.18 -4.63 6.85
C ILE A 92 -12.02 -3.98 5.46
N ILE A 93 -13.12 -3.77 4.73
CA ILE A 93 -13.11 -3.06 3.44
C ILE A 93 -12.62 -1.62 3.63
N ALA A 94 -13.14 -0.91 4.64
CA ALA A 94 -12.73 0.46 4.96
C ALA A 94 -11.24 0.55 5.34
N ALA A 95 -10.73 -0.39 6.14
CA ALA A 95 -9.31 -0.46 6.47
C ALA A 95 -8.44 -0.70 5.24
N PHE A 96 -8.89 -1.52 4.30
CA PHE A 96 -8.21 -1.71 3.01
C PHE A 96 -8.22 -0.43 2.18
N GLN A 97 -9.35 0.28 2.08
CA GLN A 97 -9.46 1.55 1.37
C GLN A 97 -8.52 2.61 1.96
N GLN A 98 -8.51 2.78 3.28
CA GLN A 98 -7.60 3.70 3.98
C GLN A 98 -6.12 3.35 3.75
N LEU A 99 -5.79 2.06 3.68
CA LEU A 99 -4.44 1.61 3.34
C LEU A 99 -4.04 2.04 1.91
N LEU A 100 -4.96 1.95 0.96
CA LEU A 100 -4.72 2.38 -0.43
C LEU A 100 -4.59 3.89 -0.53
N GLU A 101 -5.49 4.64 0.10
CA GLU A 101 -5.49 6.11 0.09
C GLU A 101 -4.23 6.67 0.74
N SER A 102 -3.85 6.16 1.91
CA SER A 102 -2.60 6.55 2.56
C SER A 102 -1.40 6.25 1.67
N THR A 103 -1.37 5.13 0.95
CA THR A 103 -0.28 4.82 0.00
C THR A 103 -0.24 5.82 -1.16
N LEU A 104 -1.39 6.22 -1.70
CA LEU A 104 -1.47 7.21 -2.79
C LEU A 104 -1.02 8.61 -2.35
N THR A 105 -1.44 9.07 -1.17
CA THR A 105 -1.01 10.38 -0.63
C THR A 105 0.50 10.42 -0.46
N LYS A 106 1.08 9.33 0.05
CA LYS A 106 2.52 9.19 0.24
C LYS A 106 3.30 9.22 -1.08
N ARG A 107 2.82 8.51 -2.10
CA ARG A 107 3.39 8.56 -3.46
C ARG A 107 3.34 9.99 -4.03
N LYS A 108 2.18 10.67 -3.93
CA LYS A 108 2.02 12.05 -4.40
C LYS A 108 2.99 13.01 -3.72
N LEU A 109 3.16 12.90 -2.40
CA LEU A 109 4.10 13.71 -1.65
C LEU A 109 5.53 13.51 -2.16
N ALA A 110 5.99 12.26 -2.30
CA ALA A 110 7.34 11.95 -2.80
C ALA A 110 7.60 12.48 -4.22
N LEU A 111 6.56 12.60 -5.06
CA LEU A 111 6.66 13.09 -6.44
C LEU A 111 6.44 14.60 -6.59
N SER A 112 6.03 15.29 -5.52
CA SER A 112 5.67 16.71 -5.55
C SER A 112 6.81 17.73 -5.72
N PRO A 113 8.08 17.49 -5.33
CA PRO A 113 9.07 18.57 -5.34
C PRO A 113 9.49 18.90 -6.78
N THR A 114 9.31 20.15 -7.19
CA THR A 114 9.63 20.64 -8.53
C THR A 114 11.08 21.12 -8.68
N THR A 115 11.73 21.43 -7.56
CA THR A 115 13.11 21.95 -7.50
C THR A 115 14.16 20.84 -7.30
N LEU A 116 13.71 19.60 -7.13
CA LEU A 116 14.55 18.43 -6.92
C LEU A 116 14.48 17.51 -8.14
N SER A 117 15.56 16.76 -8.35
CA SER A 117 15.53 15.57 -9.19
C SER A 117 15.58 14.33 -8.30
N GLY A 118 14.98 13.24 -8.74
CA GLY A 118 14.99 12.02 -7.94
C GLY A 118 14.37 10.82 -8.59
N ILE A 119 14.48 9.69 -7.90
CA ILE A 119 13.82 8.44 -8.25
C ILE A 119 13.09 7.92 -7.02
N THR A 120 11.83 7.52 -7.18
CA THR A 120 11.07 6.80 -6.18
C THR A 120 10.73 5.41 -6.70
N LYS A 121 10.86 4.39 -5.85
CA LYS A 121 10.39 3.03 -6.11
C LYS A 121 9.47 2.61 -4.98
N PRO A 122 8.15 2.56 -5.18
CA PRO A 122 7.23 2.07 -4.17
C PRO A 122 7.38 0.55 -3.93
N GLY A 123 6.69 0.05 -2.91
CA GLY A 123 6.72 -1.36 -2.52
C GLY A 123 7.89 -1.70 -1.60
N TYR A 124 8.19 -2.99 -1.43
CA TYR A 124 9.29 -3.46 -0.59
C TYR A 124 10.44 -4.04 -1.45
N PRO A 125 11.70 -3.63 -1.22
CA PRO A 125 12.09 -2.47 -0.45
C PRO A 125 11.60 -1.17 -1.12
N GLY A 126 11.24 -0.18 -0.30
CA GLY A 126 10.84 1.15 -0.75
C GLY A 126 12.06 2.04 -0.86
N ILE A 127 12.24 2.72 -1.99
CA ILE A 127 13.44 3.50 -2.27
C ILE A 127 13.04 4.91 -2.67
N MET A 128 13.77 5.89 -2.14
CA MET A 128 13.67 7.29 -2.54
C MET A 128 15.07 7.87 -2.60
N ILE A 129 15.41 8.45 -3.75
CA ILE A 129 16.68 9.13 -3.99
C ILE A 129 16.32 10.54 -4.43
N PHE A 130 16.88 11.56 -3.77
CA PHE A 130 16.67 12.96 -4.09
C PHE A 130 18.01 13.67 -4.24
N SER A 131 18.12 14.57 -5.22
CA SER A 131 19.29 15.39 -5.52
C SER A 131 18.85 16.79 -5.88
N GLY A 132 19.56 17.80 -5.40
CA GLY A 132 19.26 19.21 -5.62
C GLY A 132 19.86 20.09 -4.53
N PRO A 133 19.42 21.37 -4.43
CA PRO A 133 19.90 22.27 -3.39
C PRO A 133 19.66 21.69 -1.98
N SER A 134 20.68 21.71 -1.11
CA SER A 134 20.65 21.03 0.20
C SER A 134 19.41 21.42 1.01
N LEU A 135 19.07 22.72 1.07
CA LEU A 135 17.88 23.20 1.77
C LEU A 135 16.56 22.61 1.21
N ALA A 136 16.46 22.46 -0.11
CA ALA A 136 15.28 21.88 -0.74
C ALA A 136 15.16 20.38 -0.44
N VAL A 137 16.29 19.65 -0.46
CA VAL A 137 16.33 18.22 -0.09
C VAL A 137 15.95 18.06 1.37
N THR A 138 16.56 18.81 2.28
CA THR A 138 16.27 18.76 3.73
C THR A 138 14.80 19.06 4.02
N ASN A 139 14.24 20.13 3.43
CA ASN A 139 12.83 20.48 3.62
C ASN A 139 11.91 19.37 3.10
N HIS A 140 12.21 18.82 1.92
CA HIS A 140 11.39 17.76 1.36
C HIS A 140 11.45 16.48 2.21
N VAL A 141 12.64 16.05 2.62
CA VAL A 141 12.83 14.89 3.50
C VAL A 141 12.13 15.08 4.85
N ASN A 142 12.15 16.30 5.41
CA ASN A 142 11.44 16.60 6.64
C ASN A 142 9.92 16.49 6.49
N THR A 143 9.36 16.98 5.36
CA THR A 143 7.94 16.78 5.02
C THR A 143 7.60 15.29 4.94
N LEU A 144 8.44 14.47 4.28
CA LEU A 144 8.22 13.02 4.20
C LEU A 144 8.33 12.32 5.56
N LYS A 145 9.25 12.75 6.42
CA LYS A 145 9.41 12.23 7.79
C LYS A 145 8.20 12.52 8.67
N ALA A 146 7.58 13.69 8.52
CA ALA A 146 6.41 14.11 9.31
C ALA A 146 5.19 13.18 9.11
N GLU A 147 5.13 12.49 7.97
CA GLU A 147 4.08 11.52 7.67
C GLU A 147 4.23 10.17 8.42
N ASN A 148 5.27 10.03 9.27
CA ASN A 148 5.51 8.86 10.13
C ASN A 148 5.49 7.52 9.37
N TRP A 149 6.16 7.46 8.21
CA TRP A 149 6.22 6.22 7.43
C TRP A 149 7.04 5.16 8.16
N GLN A 150 6.47 3.95 8.29
CA GLN A 150 7.19 2.84 8.87
C GLN A 150 8.50 2.57 8.10
N ALA A 151 9.59 2.42 8.84
CA ALA A 151 10.94 2.15 8.32
C ALA A 151 11.54 3.20 7.37
N PHE A 152 11.08 4.46 7.41
CA PHE A 152 11.73 5.55 6.70
C PHE A 152 13.06 5.91 7.38
N GLN A 153 14.17 5.61 6.70
CA GLN A 153 15.52 5.88 7.20
C GLN A 153 16.37 6.47 6.08
N VAL A 154 17.07 7.56 6.36
CA VAL A 154 18.14 8.06 5.48
C VAL A 154 19.32 7.09 5.59
N ARG A 155 19.63 6.43 4.48
CA ARG A 155 20.72 5.42 4.39
C ARG A 155 22.03 6.01 3.90
N TYR A 156 21.95 7.11 3.17
CA TYR A 156 23.07 7.78 2.53
C TYR A 156 22.72 9.26 2.34
N GLU A 157 23.70 10.12 2.59
CA GLU A 157 23.62 11.57 2.42
C GLU A 157 25.03 12.09 2.11
N GLU A 158 25.17 12.91 1.07
CA GLU A 158 26.44 13.48 0.62
C GLU A 158 26.18 14.87 0.01
N ASP A 159 27.14 15.78 0.12
CA ASP A 159 27.14 17.09 -0.54
C ASP A 159 27.52 17.02 -2.02
N LYS A 160 27.07 15.97 -2.73
CA LYS A 160 27.35 15.76 -4.16
C LYS A 160 26.05 15.70 -4.94
N LEU A 161 25.99 16.46 -6.03
CA LEU A 161 24.83 16.46 -6.90
C LEU A 161 24.84 15.20 -7.77
N TRP A 162 23.83 14.36 -7.59
CA TRP A 162 23.57 13.21 -8.44
C TRP A 162 22.72 13.63 -9.63
N GLU A 163 23.09 13.16 -10.81
CA GLU A 163 22.36 13.34 -12.05
C GLU A 163 21.57 12.07 -12.39
N PHE A 164 20.40 12.25 -12.98
CA PHE A 164 19.50 11.16 -13.34
C PHE A 164 19.20 11.18 -14.84
N ALA A 165 19.00 10.00 -15.41
CA ALA A 165 18.78 9.82 -16.84
C ALA A 165 17.51 10.53 -17.35
N HIS A 166 16.53 10.76 -16.48
CA HIS A 166 15.31 11.50 -16.82
C HIS A 166 15.44 13.03 -16.62
N GLY A 167 16.58 13.52 -16.14
CA GLY A 167 16.85 14.93 -15.94
C GLY A 167 16.18 15.52 -14.69
N LYS A 168 15.23 16.45 -14.90
CA LYS A 168 14.58 17.22 -13.82
C LYS A 168 13.34 16.51 -13.28
N GLY A 169 13.04 16.74 -12.00
CA GLY A 169 11.87 16.20 -11.33
C GLY A 169 12.11 14.80 -10.75
N VAL A 170 11.12 14.33 -9.99
CA VAL A 170 11.16 13.01 -9.37
C VAL A 170 10.38 12.02 -10.23
N LYS A 171 11.01 10.90 -10.57
CA LYS A 171 10.41 9.84 -11.40
C LYS A 171 10.13 8.59 -10.58
N GLU A 172 8.92 8.07 -10.70
CA GLU A 172 8.57 6.75 -10.15
C GLU A 172 9.04 5.62 -11.08
N VAL A 173 9.59 4.55 -10.50
CA VAL A 173 10.00 3.32 -11.20
C VAL A 173 9.51 2.08 -10.46
N GLU A 174 9.40 0.95 -11.14
CA GLU A 174 8.83 -0.27 -10.58
C GLU A 174 9.89 -1.20 -9.98
N THR A 175 11.07 -1.24 -10.60
CA THR A 175 12.10 -2.23 -10.27
C THR A 175 13.40 -1.63 -9.76
N MET A 176 14.18 -2.41 -9.00
CA MET A 176 15.51 -2.02 -8.55
C MET A 176 16.45 -1.75 -9.75
N ALA A 177 16.34 -2.55 -10.81
CA ALA A 177 17.15 -2.38 -12.02
C ALA A 177 16.90 -1.03 -12.69
N GLU A 178 15.66 -0.54 -12.68
CA GLU A 178 15.31 0.78 -13.20
C GLU A 178 15.86 1.91 -12.33
N VAL A 179 15.93 1.72 -11.00
CA VAL A 179 16.59 2.69 -10.11
C VAL A 179 18.06 2.82 -10.50
N VAL A 180 18.78 1.70 -10.61
CA VAL A 180 20.20 1.69 -10.99
C VAL A 180 20.41 2.27 -12.39
N LYS A 181 19.57 1.91 -13.35
CA LYS A 181 19.61 2.44 -14.73
C LYS A 181 19.31 3.94 -14.78
N GLY A 182 18.51 4.45 -13.85
CA GLY A 182 18.16 5.86 -13.78
C GLY A 182 19.26 6.76 -13.22
N LEU A 183 20.29 6.20 -12.58
CA LEU A 183 21.48 6.93 -12.13
C LEU A 183 22.46 7.06 -13.30
N GLU A 184 22.92 8.28 -13.61
CA GLU A 184 23.84 8.51 -14.74
C GLU A 184 25.28 8.06 -14.43
N LEU A 185 25.77 8.42 -13.24
CA LEU A 185 27.17 8.17 -12.87
C LEU A 185 27.36 6.78 -12.27
N GLU A 186 28.38 6.04 -12.73
CA GLU A 186 28.75 4.74 -12.13
C GLU A 186 29.06 4.86 -10.64
N SER A 187 29.75 5.92 -10.22
CA SER A 187 30.00 6.18 -8.79
C SER A 187 28.72 6.28 -7.95
N ALA A 188 27.65 6.87 -8.49
CA ALA A 188 26.37 6.97 -7.79
C ALA A 188 25.68 5.60 -7.68
N LYS A 189 25.83 4.73 -8.70
CA LYS A 189 25.30 3.37 -8.69
C LYS A 189 25.97 2.53 -7.61
N GLU A 190 27.29 2.60 -7.51
CA GLU A 190 28.05 1.89 -6.47
C GLU A 190 27.65 2.35 -5.06
N GLU A 191 27.59 3.66 -4.82
CA GLU A 191 27.17 4.21 -3.52
C GLU A 191 25.73 3.84 -3.18
N PHE A 192 24.83 3.87 -4.17
CA PHE A 192 23.46 3.43 -4.01
C PHE A 192 23.38 1.95 -3.59
N LEU A 193 24.08 1.05 -4.30
CA LEU A 193 24.08 -0.39 -4.01
C LEU A 193 24.60 -0.68 -2.60
N LYS A 194 25.68 -0.01 -2.19
CA LYS A 194 26.20 -0.08 -0.82
C LYS A 194 25.17 0.40 0.20
N ALA A 195 24.50 1.53 -0.05
CA ALA A 195 23.51 2.12 0.84
C ALA A 195 22.27 1.22 1.05
N VAL A 196 21.87 0.47 0.01
CA VAL A 196 20.76 -0.51 0.11
C VAL A 196 21.22 -1.89 0.64
N GLY A 197 22.51 -2.06 0.94
CA GLY A 197 23.06 -3.28 1.52
C GLY A 197 23.30 -4.42 0.51
N ILE A 198 23.35 -4.10 -0.78
CA ILE A 198 23.70 -5.04 -1.84
C ILE A 198 25.22 -4.93 -2.06
N LYS A 199 25.93 -6.05 -1.91
CA LYS A 199 27.38 -6.14 -2.14
C LYS A 199 27.69 -6.43 -3.60
#